data_AF-A0A388NYZ8-F1
#
_entry.id   AF-A0A388NYZ8-F1
#
_cell.length_a   1.000
_cell.length_b   1.000
_cell.length_c   1.000
_cell.angle_alpha   90.00
_cell.angle_beta   90.00
_cell.angle_gamma   90.00
#
_symmetry.space_group_name_H-M   'P 1'
#
loop_
_entity.id
_entity.type
_entity.pdbx_description
1 polymer ?
#
loop_
_entity_poly.entity_id
_entity_poly.type
_entity_poly.pdbx_seq_one_letter_code
_entity_poly.pdbx_strand_id
1 'polypeptide(L)'
;MSVLSPISHSRAVVYEPLAPVRLLEFLKSRNISWLTVNDTEVHTQGANILTVAPDVVVLAAGNPEIEGKLRESGVNVHIFNGANVAVKGDGGPTCLTAPLSRVS
;
A
#
# COMPACT_ATOMS: atom_id res chain seq x y z
N MET A 1 2.77 -10.93 -0.72
CA MET A 1 1.46 -10.29 -0.98
C MET A 1 0.86 -9.60 0.25
N SER A 2 0.31 -8.38 0.10
CA SER A 2 -0.45 -7.64 1.15
C SER A 2 -1.89 -7.38 0.72
N VAL A 3 -2.84 -7.50 1.64
CA VAL A 3 -4.27 -7.14 1.41
C VAL A 3 -4.55 -5.69 1.82
N LEU A 4 -3.83 -5.18 2.80
CA LEU A 4 -3.99 -3.84 3.36
C LEU A 4 -2.62 -3.24 3.67
N SER A 5 -2.41 -1.98 3.30
CA SER A 5 -1.25 -1.16 3.68
C SER A 5 -1.71 0.17 4.28
N PRO A 6 -1.44 0.47 5.56
CA PRO A 6 -1.74 1.78 6.15
C PRO A 6 -0.86 2.87 5.54
N ILE A 7 -1.43 4.02 5.19
CA ILE A 7 -0.73 5.16 4.57
C ILE A 7 -0.56 6.32 5.55
N SER A 8 -1.57 6.57 6.38
CA SER A 8 -1.56 7.54 7.46
C SER A 8 -2.61 7.17 8.51
N HIS A 9 -2.82 8.02 9.51
CA HIS A 9 -3.78 7.75 10.60
C HIS A 9 -5.24 7.59 10.13
N SER A 10 -5.58 8.15 8.97
CA SER A 10 -6.94 8.14 8.41
C SER A 10 -7.00 7.54 7.01
N ARG A 11 -5.93 6.92 6.52
CA ARG A 11 -5.87 6.39 5.15
C ARG A 11 -5.16 5.05 5.04
N ALA A 12 -5.69 4.18 4.19
CA ALA A 12 -5.07 2.92 3.79
C ALA A 12 -5.14 2.70 2.27
N VAL A 13 -4.41 1.71 1.79
CA VAL A 13 -4.61 1.08 0.49
C VAL A 13 -5.09 -0.35 0.75
N VAL A 14 -6.10 -0.78 0.01
CA VAL A 14 -6.73 -2.09 0.20
C VAL A 14 -6.95 -2.78 -1.14
N TYR A 15 -6.68 -4.08 -1.18
CA TYR A 15 -7.18 -4.94 -2.23
C TYR A 15 -8.50 -5.57 -1.78
N GLU A 16 -9.62 -4.94 -2.17
CA GLU A 16 -10.96 -5.27 -1.66
C GLU A 16 -11.41 -6.72 -1.89
N PRO A 17 -11.11 -7.37 -3.04
CA PRO A 17 -11.54 -8.76 -3.28
C PRO A 17 -11.05 -9.77 -2.24
N LEU A 18 -9.93 -9.48 -1.55
CA LEU A 18 -9.38 -10.33 -0.48
C LEU A 18 -9.56 -9.76 0.93
N ALA A 19 -10.16 -8.57 1.05
CA ALA A 19 -10.38 -7.94 2.35
C ALA A 19 -11.63 -8.52 3.03
N PRO A 20 -11.53 -9.07 4.25
CA PRO A 20 -12.72 -9.47 4.99
C PRO A 20 -13.66 -8.29 5.22
N VAL A 21 -14.96 -8.47 5.01
CA VAL A 21 -15.96 -7.40 5.20
C VAL A 21 -15.84 -6.75 6.59
N ARG A 22 -15.66 -7.56 7.64
CA ARG A 22 -15.46 -7.07 9.01
C ARG A 22 -14.23 -6.15 9.15
N LEU A 23 -13.16 -6.39 8.39
CA LEU A 23 -11.99 -5.51 8.38
C LEU A 23 -12.34 -4.15 7.76
N LEU A 24 -13.06 -4.13 6.64
CA LEU A 24 -13.50 -2.88 5.99
C LEU A 24 -14.46 -2.08 6.89
N GLU A 25 -15.38 -2.74 7.57
CA GLU A 25 -16.26 -2.13 8.57
C GLU A 25 -15.47 -1.56 9.74
N PHE A 26 -14.43 -2.28 10.20
CA PHE A 26 -13.54 -1.80 11.25
C PHE A 26 -12.82 -0.51 10.81
N LEU A 27 -12.23 -0.47 9.62
CA LEU A 27 -11.60 0.75 9.10
C LEU A 27 -12.57 1.94 9.07
N LYS A 28 -13.80 1.73 8.55
CA LYS A 28 -14.85 2.76 8.54
C LYS A 28 -15.18 3.26 9.95
N SER A 29 -15.34 2.36 10.92
CA SER A 29 -15.61 2.74 12.32
C SER A 29 -14.49 3.54 12.98
N ARG A 30 -13.28 3.49 12.40
CA ARG A 30 -12.10 4.26 12.83
C ARG A 30 -11.89 5.54 12.01
N ASN A 31 -12.82 5.91 11.13
CA ASN A 31 -12.69 7.02 10.17
C ASN A 31 -11.45 6.88 9.27
N ILE A 32 -11.07 5.65 8.92
CA ILE A 32 -10.01 5.36 7.97
C ILE A 32 -10.65 5.13 6.60
N SER A 33 -10.36 6.01 5.65
CA SER A 33 -10.71 5.82 4.24
C SER A 33 -9.65 4.96 3.54
N TRP A 34 -9.97 4.40 2.38
CA TRP A 34 -8.98 3.67 1.60
C TRP A 34 -9.11 3.89 0.10
N LEU A 35 -7.98 3.67 -0.58
CA LEU A 35 -7.90 3.57 -2.03
C LEU A 35 -7.83 2.08 -2.42
N THR A 36 -8.57 1.71 -3.47
CA THR A 36 -8.60 0.32 -3.96
C THR A 36 -7.54 0.07 -5.03
N VAL A 37 -6.79 -1.02 -4.88
CA VAL A 37 -5.88 -1.57 -5.90
C VAL A 37 -6.67 -2.48 -6.85
N ASN A 38 -6.40 -2.42 -8.14
CA ASN A 38 -7.05 -3.29 -9.13
C ASN A 38 -6.40 -4.70 -9.18
N ASP A 39 -7.06 -5.64 -9.86
CA ASP A 39 -6.61 -7.04 -9.99
C ASP A 39 -5.28 -7.18 -10.75
N THR A 40 -4.93 -6.25 -11.63
CA THR A 40 -3.66 -6.30 -12.35
C THR A 40 -2.50 -5.89 -11.42
N GLU A 41 -2.69 -4.82 -10.69
CA GLU A 41 -1.65 -4.19 -9.87
C GLU A 41 -1.37 -4.94 -8.57
N VAL A 42 -2.31 -5.75 -8.08
CA VAL A 42 -2.04 -6.62 -6.91
C VAL A 42 -0.90 -7.60 -7.22
N HIS A 43 -0.80 -8.10 -8.46
CA HIS A 43 0.25 -9.02 -8.90
C HIS A 43 1.61 -8.34 -9.04
N THR A 44 1.64 -7.03 -9.32
CA THR A 44 2.86 -6.21 -9.35
C THR A 44 3.13 -5.53 -8.00
N GLN A 45 2.56 -6.07 -6.91
CA GLN A 45 2.76 -5.62 -5.53
C GLN A 45 2.20 -4.22 -5.22
N GLY A 46 1.22 -3.74 -5.97
CA GLY A 46 0.57 -2.43 -5.78
C GLY A 46 -0.13 -2.24 -4.44
N ALA A 47 -0.53 -3.33 -3.78
CA ALA A 47 -1.10 -3.30 -2.42
C ALA A 47 -0.05 -3.45 -1.31
N ASN A 48 1.22 -3.70 -1.64
CA ASN A 48 2.31 -3.86 -0.68
C ASN A 48 3.14 -2.58 -0.62
N ILE A 49 2.69 -1.63 0.18
CA ILE A 49 3.23 -0.27 0.24
C ILE A 49 3.89 -0.07 1.58
N LEU A 50 5.14 0.43 1.57
CA LEU A 50 5.86 0.77 2.79
C LEU A 50 5.67 2.25 3.10
N THR A 51 4.96 2.53 4.18
CA THR A 51 4.82 3.90 4.70
C THR A 51 6.02 4.26 5.57
N VAL A 52 6.73 5.32 5.21
CA VAL A 52 7.93 5.80 5.92
C VAL A 52 7.65 7.01 6.82
N ALA A 53 6.62 7.79 6.49
CA ALA A 53 6.00 8.81 7.32
C ALA A 53 4.51 8.94 6.92
N PRO A 54 3.63 9.58 7.71
CA PRO A 54 2.25 9.82 7.29
C PRO A 54 2.20 10.45 5.90
N ASP A 55 1.47 9.81 4.97
CA ASP A 55 1.34 10.25 3.57
C ASP A 55 2.67 10.34 2.80
N VAL A 56 3.71 9.61 3.23
CA VAL A 56 4.97 9.40 2.49
C VAL A 56 5.25 7.92 2.39
N VAL A 57 5.28 7.41 1.15
CA VAL A 57 5.30 5.96 0.91
C VAL A 57 6.34 5.54 -0.13
N VAL A 58 6.76 4.29 -0.05
CA VAL A 58 7.55 3.59 -1.05
C VAL A 58 6.66 2.55 -1.74
N LEU A 59 6.57 2.63 -3.06
CA LEU A 59 5.77 1.76 -3.91
C LEU A 59 6.66 1.09 -4.97
N ALA A 60 6.42 -0.20 -5.26
CA ALA A 60 7.11 -0.87 -6.35
C ALA A 60 6.68 -0.28 -7.71
N ALA A 61 7.63 -0.09 -8.62
CA ALA A 61 7.35 0.35 -9.99
C ALA A 61 6.40 -0.61 -10.72
N GLY A 62 5.59 -0.07 -11.63
CA GLY A 62 4.64 -0.87 -12.44
C GLY A 62 3.19 -0.85 -11.93
N ASN A 63 2.85 0.04 -11.00
CA ASN A 63 1.50 0.21 -10.45
C ASN A 63 0.97 1.63 -10.70
N PRO A 64 0.80 2.06 -11.97
CA PRO A 64 0.47 3.44 -12.31
C PRO A 64 -0.90 3.94 -11.82
N GLU A 65 -1.92 3.08 -11.71
CA GLU A 65 -3.25 3.47 -11.26
C GLU A 65 -3.27 3.77 -9.77
N ILE A 66 -2.79 2.86 -8.92
CA ILE A 66 -2.70 3.13 -7.49
C ILE A 66 -1.69 4.25 -7.19
N GLU A 67 -0.60 4.35 -7.95
CA GLU A 67 0.33 5.49 -7.86
C GLU A 67 -0.41 6.81 -8.12
N GLY A 68 -1.21 6.88 -9.18
CA GLY A 68 -2.03 8.04 -9.52
C GLY A 68 -2.99 8.40 -8.39
N LYS A 69 -3.79 7.44 -7.92
CA LYS A 69 -4.73 7.64 -6.79
C LYS A 69 -4.03 8.15 -5.53
N LEU A 70 -2.86 7.61 -5.21
CA LEU A 70 -2.06 8.06 -4.06
C LEU A 70 -1.62 9.51 -4.24
N ARG A 71 -1.01 9.84 -5.38
CA ARG A 71 -0.53 11.20 -5.67
C ARG A 71 -1.67 12.22 -5.70
N GLU A 72 -2.79 11.90 -6.34
CA GLU A 72 -4.00 12.75 -6.39
C GLU A 72 -4.58 13.00 -5.00
N SER A 73 -4.46 12.03 -4.09
CA SER A 73 -4.87 12.16 -2.69
C SER A 73 -3.87 12.94 -1.82
N GLY A 74 -2.77 13.45 -2.40
CA GLY A 74 -1.74 14.23 -1.70
C GLY A 74 -0.64 13.38 -1.03
N VAL A 75 -0.53 12.09 -1.36
CA VAL A 75 0.54 11.23 -0.85
C VAL A 75 1.80 11.43 -1.66
N ASN A 76 2.94 11.62 -0.98
CA ASN A 76 4.25 11.60 -1.62
C ASN A 76 4.70 10.16 -1.88
N VAL A 77 4.80 9.78 -3.15
CA VAL A 77 5.15 8.42 -3.57
C VAL A 77 6.58 8.36 -4.12
N HIS A 78 7.42 7.59 -3.43
CA HIS A 78 8.74 7.18 -3.90
C HIS A 78 8.66 5.85 -4.63
N ILE A 79 9.15 5.81 -5.87
CA ILE A 79 9.12 4.59 -6.68
C ILE A 79 10.41 3.80 -6.52
N PHE A 80 10.25 2.50 -6.28
CA PHE A 80 11.32 1.52 -6.15
C PHE A 80 11.30 0.55 -7.33
N ASN A 81 12.41 0.42 -8.06
CA ASN A 81 12.54 -0.60 -9.11
C ASN A 81 12.73 -2.00 -8.49
N GLY A 82 11.61 -2.66 -8.22
CA GLY A 82 11.56 -3.96 -7.56
C GLY A 82 11.43 -5.17 -8.48
N ALA A 83 11.63 -5.05 -9.79
CA ALA A 83 11.31 -6.12 -10.74
C ALA A 83 11.94 -7.49 -10.38
N ASN A 84 13.21 -7.50 -9.96
CA ASN A 84 13.95 -8.73 -9.66
C ASN A 84 13.93 -9.15 -8.20
N VAL A 85 13.67 -8.21 -7.28
CA VAL A 85 13.80 -8.43 -5.83
C VAL A 85 12.47 -8.42 -5.10
N ALA A 86 11.43 -7.86 -5.72
CA ALA A 86 10.10 -7.76 -5.17
C ALA A 86 9.07 -8.56 -5.98
N VAL A 87 8.82 -8.16 -7.23
CA VAL A 87 7.75 -8.74 -8.06
C VAL A 87 7.98 -10.22 -8.32
N LYS A 88 9.18 -10.61 -8.76
CA LYS A 88 9.53 -12.04 -8.96
C LYS A 88 9.53 -12.86 -7.67
N GLY A 89 9.77 -12.23 -6.52
CA GLY A 89 9.79 -12.87 -5.20
C GLY A 89 8.44 -12.84 -4.48
N ASP A 90 7.39 -12.31 -5.12
CA ASP A 90 6.05 -12.10 -4.55
C ASP A 90 6.02 -11.31 -3.20
N GLY A 91 6.91 -10.33 -3.07
CA GLY A 91 6.96 -9.46 -1.89
C GLY A 91 7.30 -8.03 -2.25
N GLY A 92 6.49 -7.05 -1.84
CA GLY A 92 6.80 -5.63 -2.07
C GLY A 92 7.73 -5.01 -1.01
N PRO A 93 7.90 -3.68 -1.04
CA PRO A 93 8.70 -2.92 -0.08
C PRO A 93 8.47 -3.26 1.39
N THR A 94 7.22 -3.54 1.80
CA THR A 94 6.91 -3.91 3.19
C THR A 94 7.43 -5.30 3.54
N CYS A 95 7.41 -6.25 2.59
CA CYS A 95 7.96 -7.59 2.82
C CYS A 95 9.50 -7.60 2.89
N LEU A 96 10.15 -6.63 2.25
CA LEU A 96 11.62 -6.50 2.23
C LEU A 96 12.18 -5.77 3.45
N THR A 97 11.32 -5.31 4.36
CA THR A 97 11.72 -4.46 5.49
C THR A 97 11.13 -4.96 6.81
N ALA A 98 11.83 -4.66 7.90
CA ALA A 98 11.38 -4.91 9.27
C ALA A 98 11.66 -3.64 10.09
N PRO A 99 10.68 -2.73 10.26
CA PRO A 99 10.89 -1.48 10.97
C PRO A 99 11.34 -1.70 12.41
N LEU A 100 12.48 -1.13 12.79
CA LEU A 100 13.02 -1.24 14.16
C LEU A 100 12.42 -0.19 15.11
N SER A 101 12.10 0.99 14.58
CA SER A 101 11.48 2.10 15.32
C SER A 101 10.69 2.98 14.36
N ARG A 102 9.64 3.62 14.87
CA ARG A 102 8.88 4.68 14.22
C ARG A 102 8.71 5.81 15.23
N VAL A 103 9.19 6.99 14.88
CA VAL A 103 8.93 8.21 15.66
C VAL A 103 7.71 8.88 15.06
N SER A 104 6.71 9.13 15.90
CA SER A 104 5.47 9.81 15.56
C SER A 104 5.69 11.30 15.36
#